data_AF-A0A3N5FG62-F1
#
_entry.id   AF-A0A3N5FG62-F1
#
_cell.length_a   1.000
_cell.length_b   1.000
_cell.length_c   1.000
_cell.angle_alpha   90.00
_cell.angle_beta   90.00
_cell.angle_gamma   90.00
#
_symmetry.space_group_name_H-M   'P 1'
#
loop_
_entity.id
_entity.type
_entity.pdbx_description
1 polymer ?
#
loop_
_entity_poly.entity_id
_entity_poly.type
_entity_poly.pdbx_seq_one_letter_code
_entity_poly.pdbx_strand_id
1 'polypeptide(L)'
;MAEVKLSDQPSMHAEVDYGNARFEISNAIEDQTGWSGTAADGTQVILRFERVECLDNMSGEKFEAKAVLAAAGKEYHGCGRFRTN
;
A
#
# COMPACT_ATOMS: atom_id res chain seq x y z
N MET A 1 0.75 7.28 2.64
CA MET A 1 1.19 6.06 3.33
C MET A 1 0.19 4.95 3.07
N ALA A 2 0.64 3.70 3.04
CA ALA A 2 -0.25 2.55 2.97
C ALA A 2 0.29 1.47 3.90
N GLU A 3 -0.60 0.85 4.67
CA GLU A 3 -0.28 -0.16 5.66
C GLU A 3 -1.20 -1.36 5.47
N VAL A 4 -0.62 -2.56 5.53
CA VAL A 4 -1.37 -3.82 5.50
C VAL A 4 -1.18 -4.52 6.82
N LYS A 5 -2.28 -4.83 7.49
CA LYS A 5 -2.29 -5.65 8.70
C LYS A 5 -2.57 -7.10 8.29
N LEU A 6 -1.59 -7.96 8.50
CA LEU A 6 -1.72 -9.39 8.25
C LEU A 6 -2.49 -10.05 9.40
N SER A 7 -3.56 -10.77 9.06
CA SER A 7 -4.35 -11.62 9.95
C SER A 7 -5.09 -12.68 9.12
N ASP A 8 -5.94 -13.51 9.72
CA ASP A 8 -6.82 -14.43 8.97
C ASP A 8 -7.71 -13.70 7.94
N GLN A 9 -8.01 -12.41 8.19
CA GLN A 9 -8.53 -11.46 7.22
C GLN A 9 -7.59 -10.27 7.13
N PRO A 10 -6.70 -10.21 6.13
CA PRO A 10 -5.83 -9.06 5.96
C PRO A 10 -6.64 -7.79 5.75
N SER A 11 -6.26 -6.70 6.42
CA SER A 11 -6.86 -5.39 6.19
C SER A 11 -5.82 -4.40 5.68
N MET A 12 -6.25 -3.45 4.87
CA MET A 12 -5.39 -2.41 4.32
C MET A 12 -5.96 -1.03 4.62
N HIS A 13 -5.08 -0.16 5.08
CA HIS A 13 -5.34 1.25 5.29
C HIS A 13 -4.41 2.05 4.37
N ALA A 14 -4.97 2.98 3.59
CA ALA A 14 -4.19 3.85 2.73
C ALA A 14 -4.61 5.31 2.87
N GLU A 15 -3.65 6.19 3.16
CA GLU A 15 -3.82 7.64 3.10
C GLU A 15 -2.94 8.20 1.98
N VAL A 16 -3.56 8.85 1.01
CA VAL A 16 -2.90 9.45 -0.16
C VAL A 16 -3.29 10.91 -0.32
N ASP A 17 -2.72 11.60 -1.31
CA ASP A 17 -2.95 13.02 -1.55
C ASP A 17 -2.75 13.86 -0.26
N TYR A 18 -1.69 13.55 0.49
CA TYR A 18 -1.37 14.17 1.79
C TYR A 18 -2.49 14.04 2.85
N GLY A 19 -3.21 12.91 2.85
CA GLY A 19 -4.27 12.61 3.82
C GLY A 19 -5.66 13.09 3.40
N ASN A 20 -5.79 13.74 2.24
CA ASN A 20 -7.08 14.17 1.70
C ASN A 20 -7.93 12.99 1.20
N ALA A 21 -7.28 11.89 0.80
CA ALA A 21 -7.95 10.68 0.36
C ALA A 21 -7.53 9.52 1.25
N ARG A 22 -8.54 8.80 1.78
CA ARG A 22 -8.37 7.67 2.69
C ARG A 22 -9.18 6.49 2.20
N PHE A 23 -8.57 5.32 2.21
CA PHE A 23 -9.20 4.07 1.81
C PHE A 23 -9.02 3.04 2.91
N GLU A 24 -10.15 2.46 3.33
CA GLU A 24 -10.21 1.38 4.31
C GLU A 24 -10.70 0.11 3.61
N ILE A 25 -9.89 -0.94 3.66
CA ILE A 25 -10.16 -2.24 3.06
C ILE A 25 -10.14 -3.27 4.17
N SER A 26 -11.30 -3.82 4.52
CA SER A 26 -11.42 -4.79 5.62
C SER A 26 -11.08 -6.23 5.23
N ASN A 27 -11.13 -6.55 3.94
CA ASN A 27 -10.85 -7.88 3.39
C ASN A 27 -9.93 -7.75 2.17
N ALA A 28 -8.66 -7.42 2.43
CA ALA A 28 -7.64 -7.39 1.41
C ALA A 28 -7.29 -8.84 1.01
N ILE A 29 -7.18 -9.06 -0.28
CA ILE A 29 -6.80 -10.34 -0.88
C ILE A 29 -5.31 -10.24 -1.19
N GLU A 30 -4.53 -11.21 -0.69
CA GLU A 30 -3.13 -11.32 -1.04
C GLU A 30 -2.96 -11.87 -2.45
N ASP A 31 -2.12 -11.21 -3.23
CA ASP A 31 -1.71 -11.57 -4.57
C ASP A 31 -0.19 -11.84 -4.60
N GLN A 32 0.33 -12.43 -5.68
CA GLN A 32 1.75 -12.78 -5.81
C GLN A 32 2.72 -11.60 -5.59
N THR A 33 2.25 -10.37 -5.81
CA THR A 33 3.07 -9.16 -5.77
C THR A 33 2.56 -8.13 -4.76
N GLY A 34 1.58 -8.46 -3.91
CA GLY A 34 1.04 -7.53 -2.92
C GLY A 34 -0.38 -7.85 -2.50
N TRP A 35 -1.25 -6.84 -2.42
CA TRP A 35 -2.62 -6.98 -1.93
C TRP A 35 -3.59 -6.16 -2.77
N SER A 36 -4.81 -6.65 -2.92
CA SER A 36 -5.90 -5.96 -3.61
C SER A 36 -7.19 -5.97 -2.78
N GLY A 37 -8.07 -5.03 -3.02
CA GLY A 37 -9.36 -4.98 -2.36
C GLY A 37 -10.24 -3.83 -2.83
N THR A 38 -11.41 -3.71 -2.21
CA THR A 38 -12.37 -2.65 -2.49
C THR A 38 -12.69 -1.91 -1.20
N ALA A 39 -12.60 -0.58 -1.26
CA ALA A 39 -12.98 0.28 -0.14
C ALA A 39 -14.51 0.36 -0.01
N ALA A 40 -15.00 0.91 1.12
CA ALA A 40 -16.43 1.00 1.41
C ALA A 40 -17.24 1.83 0.40
N ASP A 41 -16.59 2.75 -0.32
CA ASP A 41 -17.17 3.58 -1.37
C ASP A 41 -17.20 2.91 -2.75
N GLY A 42 -16.72 1.66 -2.86
CA GLY A 42 -16.61 0.92 -4.12
C GLY A 42 -15.30 1.18 -4.87
N THR A 43 -14.39 1.99 -4.34
CA THR A 43 -13.08 2.24 -4.98
C THR A 43 -12.22 0.97 -4.92
N GLN A 44 -11.78 0.52 -6.09
CA GLN A 44 -10.79 -0.55 -6.17
C GLN A 44 -9.41 -0.02 -5.78
N VAL A 45 -8.75 -0.74 -4.88
CA VAL A 45 -7.42 -0.42 -4.37
C VAL A 45 -6.50 -1.61 -4.61
N ILE A 46 -5.35 -1.36 -5.21
CA ILE A 46 -4.34 -2.37 -5.50
C ILE A 46 -3.00 -1.84 -5.00
N LEU A 47 -2.35 -2.59 -4.11
CA LEU A 47 -1.04 -2.30 -3.57
C LEU A 47 -0.06 -3.37 -4.06
N ARG A 48 0.96 -2.94 -4.79
CA ARG A 48 2.03 -3.81 -5.31
C ARG A 48 3.36 -3.47 -4.68
N PHE A 49 4.20 -4.48 -4.51
CA PHE A 49 5.55 -4.38 -4.00
C PHE A 49 6.54 -5.02 -4.96
N GLU A 50 7.65 -4.32 -5.16
CA GLU A 50 8.83 -4.84 -5.84
C GLU A 50 9.99 -4.86 -4.83
N ARG A 51 10.63 -6.02 -4.66
CA ARG A 51 11.81 -6.18 -3.77
C ARG A 51 13.06 -5.59 -4.43
N VAL A 52 13.11 -4.26 -4.44
CA VAL A 52 14.21 -3.44 -4.97
C VAL A 52 14.54 -2.34 -3.97
N GLU A 53 15.83 -1.95 -3.91
CA GLU A 53 16.25 -0.83 -3.07
C GLU A 53 15.51 0.44 -3.50
N CYS A 54 14.80 1.05 -2.55
CA CYS A 54 14.06 2.28 -2.75
C CYS A 54 14.65 3.36 -1.83
N LEU A 55 15.16 4.43 -2.43
CA LEU A 55 15.67 5.58 -1.69
C LEU A 55 14.54 6.59 -1.52
N ASP A 56 14.16 6.87 -0.27
CA ASP A 56 13.24 7.97 0.00
C ASP A 56 13.98 9.30 -0.16
N ASN A 57 13.75 10.00 -1.26
CA ASN A 57 14.40 11.28 -1.56
C ASN A 57 14.07 12.39 -0.55
N MET A 58 13.03 12.23 0.28
CA MET A 58 12.67 13.20 1.32
C MET A 58 13.53 13.04 2.59
N SER A 59 13.87 11.80 2.96
CA SER A 59 14.61 11.49 4.20
C SER A 59 16.04 10.97 3.98
N GLY A 60 16.36 10.51 2.77
CA GLY A 60 17.57 9.76 2.45
C GLY A 60 17.57 8.31 2.97
N GLU A 61 16.46 7.85 3.57
CA GLU A 61 16.37 6.50 4.12
C GLU A 61 16.26 5.46 3.00
N LYS A 62 16.99 4.35 3.16
CA LYS A 62 16.91 3.20 2.26
C LYS A 62 15.86 2.24 2.75
N PHE A 63 14.99 1.85 1.84
CA PHE A 63 13.95 0.85 2.03
C PHE A 63 14.23 -0.35 1.12
N GLU A 64 13.78 -1.51 1.57
CA GLU A 64 14.00 -2.80 0.91
C GLU A 64 13.00 -3.11 -0.21
N ALA A 65 11.97 -2.28 -0.37
CA ALA A 65 10.98 -2.43 -1.43
C ALA A 65 10.51 -1.08 -2.00
N LYS A 66 10.15 -1.11 -3.27
CA LYS A 66 9.32 -0.08 -3.91
C LYS A 66 7.86 -0.51 -3.84
N ALA A 67 6.98 0.40 -3.46
CA ALA A 67 5.55 0.19 -3.38
C ALA A 67 4.83 1.06 -4.42
N VAL A 68 3.81 0.49 -5.07
CA VAL A 68 2.91 1.20 -5.96
C VAL A 68 1.48 0.93 -5.51
N LEU A 69 0.77 2.00 -5.15
CA LEU A 69 -0.64 1.95 -4.78
C LEU A 69 -1.47 2.55 -5.92
N ALA A 70 -2.36 1.76 -6.50
CA ALA A 70 -3.36 2.24 -7.44
C ALA A 70 -4.71 2.37 -6.73
N ALA A 71 -5.28 3.58 -6.75
CA ALA A 71 -6.60 3.86 -6.17
C ALA A 71 -7.29 5.00 -6.93
N ALA A 72 -8.60 4.88 -7.16
CA ALA A 72 -9.42 5.89 -7.84
C ALA A 72 -8.83 6.35 -9.21
N GLY A 73 -8.22 5.42 -9.96
CA GLY A 73 -7.61 5.71 -11.26
C GLY A 73 -6.28 6.48 -11.20
N LYS A 74 -5.71 6.68 -10.02
CA LYS A 74 -4.37 7.25 -9.80
C LYS A 74 -3.39 6.20 -9.31
N GLU A 75 -2.12 6.36 -9.65
CA GLU A 75 -1.03 5.57 -9.10
C GLU A 75 -0.15 6.44 -8.19
N TYR A 76 0.15 5.92 -7.01
CA TYR A 76 1.00 6.54 -6.00
C TYR A 76 2.24 5.67 -5.83
N HIS A 77 3.42 6.26 -6.01
CA HIS A 77 4.69 5.58 -5.82
C HIS A 77 5.27 5.93 -4.45
N GLY A 78 5.78 4.92 -3.74
CA GLY A 78 6.44 5.11 -2.46
C GLY A 78 7.50 4.05 -2.23
N CYS A 79 8.28 4.25 -1.17
CA CYS A 79 9.16 3.23 -0.63
C CYS A 79 8.45 2.47 0.49
N GLY A 80 8.66 1.16 0.56
CA GLY A 80 8.02 0.26 1.52
C GLY A 80 9.03 -0.58 2.27
N ARG A 81 8.68 -0.96 3.50
CA ARG A 81 9.42 -1.95 4.29
C ARG A 81 8.47 -3.02 4.77
N PHE A 82 8.93 -4.26 4.85
CA PHE A 82 8.16 -5.34 5.48
C PHE A 82 8.44 -5.28 6.98
N ARG A 83 7.39 -5.12 7.78
CA ARG A 83 7.50 -5.25 9.24
C ARG A 83 7.06 -6.65 9.63
N THR A 84 8.01 -7.50 9.97
CA THR A 84 7.74 -8.72 10.74
C THR A 84 7.53 -8.32 12.19
N ASN A 85 6.37 -8.70 12.74
CA ASN A 85 6.09 -8.62 14.17
C ASN A 85 6.61 -9.88 14.87
#